data_AF-A0A6G0WIG3-F1
#
_entry.id   AF-A0A6G0WIG3-F1
#
_cell.length_a   1.000
_cell.length_b   1.000
_cell.length_c   1.000
_cell.angle_alpha   90.00
_cell.angle_beta   90.00
_cell.angle_gamma   90.00
#
_symmetry.space_group_name_H-M   'P 1'
#
loop_
_entity.id
_entity.type
_entity.pdbx_description
1 polymer ?
#
loop_
_entity_poly.entity_id
_entity_poly.type
_entity_poly.pdbx_seq_one_letter_code
_entity_poly.pdbx_strand_id
1 'polypeptide(L)'
;MSRETISRLIAASTEESNNLHRANLLFEQPVREVEDADPMDVPSAFDTPILDSYMQAGSEALLTLTNFTMTEFNILCGLCEEDVQESWYDGRGRQNSASAKDVFFMLLVVMKHYDTWERHALDFNFRTPTFEKLIMRIMALVEPILT
;
A
#
# COMPACT_ATOMS: atom_id res chain seq x y z
N MET A 1 21.41 -26.21 5.79
CA MET A 1 20.95 -24.90 6.28
C MET A 1 21.12 -24.89 7.80
N SER A 2 21.94 -24.01 8.37
CA SER A 2 22.28 -24.02 9.81
C SER A 2 21.21 -23.28 10.65
N ARG A 3 20.97 -23.73 11.89
CA ARG A 3 20.03 -23.07 12.83
C ARG A 3 20.36 -21.59 13.04
N GLU A 4 21.65 -21.25 12.99
CA GLU A 4 22.13 -19.88 13.14
C GLU A 4 21.73 -18.97 11.96
N THR A 5 21.64 -19.52 10.74
CA THR A 5 21.17 -18.80 9.56
C THR A 5 19.68 -18.47 9.67
N ILE A 6 18.88 -19.42 10.17
CA ILE A 6 17.44 -19.23 10.39
C ILE A 6 17.19 -18.17 11.47
N SER A 7 17.95 -18.21 12.57
CA SER A 7 17.83 -17.20 13.63
C SER A 7 18.19 -15.79 13.16
N ARG A 8 19.19 -15.65 12.28
CA ARG A 8 19.55 -14.34 11.69
C ARG A 8 18.49 -13.82 10.73
N LEU A 9 17.90 -14.70 9.91
CA LEU A 9 16.79 -14.35 9.03
C LEU A 9 15.55 -13.88 9.81
N ILE A 10 15.20 -14.59 10.88
CA ILE A 10 14.08 -14.21 11.76
C ILE A 10 14.36 -12.87 12.44
N ALA A 11 15.57 -12.65 12.94
CA ALA A 11 15.95 -11.39 13.59
C ALA A 11 15.89 -10.20 12.63
N ALA A 12 16.43 -10.35 11.41
CA ALA A 12 16.39 -9.31 10.38
C ALA A 12 14.95 -8.98 9.94
N SER A 13 14.12 -10.01 9.73
CA SER A 13 12.69 -9.83 9.41
C SER A 13 11.92 -9.16 10.54
N THR A 14 12.19 -9.52 11.80
CA THR A 14 11.56 -8.91 12.97
C THR A 14 11.97 -7.44 13.12
N GLU A 15 13.23 -7.11 12.87
CA GLU A 15 13.74 -5.74 12.92
C GLU A 15 13.13 -4.87 11.81
N GLU A 16 12.96 -5.41 10.61
CA GLU A 16 12.31 -4.74 9.50
C GLU A 16 10.80 -4.49 9.75
N SER A 17 10.06 -5.48 10.28
CA SER A 17 8.67 -5.31 10.73
C SER A 17 8.54 -4.26 11.84
N ASN A 18 9.49 -4.22 12.77
CA ASN A 18 9.52 -3.20 13.83
C ASN A 18 9.81 -1.81 13.26
N ASN A 19 10.69 -1.69 12.27
CA ASN A 19 10.97 -0.43 11.61
C ASN A 19 9.74 0.10 10.85
N LEU A 20 8.97 -0.77 10.20
CA LEU A 20 7.70 -0.42 9.58
C LEU A 20 6.66 0.05 10.62
N HIS A 21 6.54 -0.66 11.74
CA HIS A 21 5.65 -0.25 12.83
C HIS A 21 6.02 1.12 13.39
N ARG A 22 7.33 1.38 13.56
CA ARG A 22 7.86 2.66 14.05
C ARG A 22 7.67 3.78 13.04
N ALA A 23 7.85 3.49 11.74
CA ALA A 23 7.50 4.40 10.66
C ALA A 23 6.02 4.78 10.79
N ASN A 24 5.10 3.82 10.80
CA ASN A 24 3.66 4.09 10.90
C ASN A 24 3.27 4.86 12.17
N LEU A 25 3.86 4.54 13.34
CA LEU A 25 3.62 5.28 14.58
C LEU A 25 4.12 6.74 14.54
N LEU A 26 5.21 7.01 13.81
CA LEU A 26 5.70 8.37 13.59
C LEU A 26 4.75 9.15 12.66
N PHE A 27 4.00 8.44 11.82
CA PHE A 27 3.15 8.98 10.77
C PHE A 27 1.64 9.00 11.11
N GLU A 28 1.22 8.55 12.29
CA GLU A 28 -0.18 8.65 12.76
C GLU A 28 -0.60 10.06 13.22
N GLN A 29 0.33 11.00 13.38
CA GLN A 29 0.01 12.33 13.94
C GLN A 29 -0.78 13.30 13.03
N PRO A 30 -0.79 13.23 11.68
CA PRO A 30 -1.51 14.20 10.87
C PRO A 30 -2.97 13.82 10.53
N VAL A 31 -3.43 12.59 10.84
CA VAL A 31 -4.75 12.11 10.34
C VAL A 31 -5.92 12.42 11.29
N ARG A 32 -5.67 12.80 12.54
CA ARG A 32 -6.73 13.07 13.53
C ARG A 32 -7.47 14.40 13.35
N GLU A 33 -7.07 15.25 12.40
CA GLU A 33 -7.73 16.55 12.17
C GLU A 33 -8.79 16.54 11.06
N VAL A 34 -9.13 15.38 10.47
CA VAL A 34 -10.06 15.29 9.32
C VAL A 34 -11.51 14.94 9.74
N GLU A 35 -11.80 14.74 11.04
CA GLU A 35 -13.13 14.30 11.49
C GLU A 35 -14.25 15.37 11.39
N ASP A 36 -13.94 16.63 11.11
CA ASP A 36 -14.90 17.75 11.11
C ASP A 36 -15.07 18.49 9.75
N ALA A 37 -14.88 17.81 8.61
CA ALA A 37 -15.13 18.42 7.28
C ALA A 37 -16.49 18.01 6.67
N ASP A 38 -17.22 19.01 6.14
CA ASP A 38 -18.49 19.01 5.38
C ASP A 38 -18.53 17.92 4.28
N PRO A 39 -19.70 17.49 3.73
CA PRO A 39 -19.85 16.23 3.00
C PRO A 39 -18.84 16.13 1.86
N MET A 40 -17.90 15.21 2.06
CA MET A 40 -16.65 15.06 1.34
C MET A 40 -16.85 15.04 -0.18
N ASP A 41 -16.09 15.91 -0.85
CA ASP A 41 -15.80 15.86 -2.27
C ASP A 41 -15.37 14.43 -2.63
N VAL A 42 -16.07 13.80 -3.57
CA VAL A 42 -15.78 12.40 -3.92
C VAL A 42 -14.38 12.38 -4.55
N PRO A 43 -13.39 11.63 -4.03
CA PRO A 43 -12.04 11.68 -4.57
C PRO A 43 -12.00 11.28 -6.05
N SER A 44 -11.38 12.10 -6.89
CA SER A 44 -11.12 11.86 -8.32
C SER A 44 -10.46 10.49 -8.53
N ALA A 45 -10.59 9.90 -9.73
CA ALA A 45 -9.85 8.66 -10.06
C ALA A 45 -8.32 8.84 -9.98
N PHE A 46 -7.87 10.10 -9.98
CA PHE A 46 -6.50 10.53 -9.82
C PHE A 46 -6.09 10.80 -8.36
N ASP A 47 -7.04 10.84 -7.43
CA ASP A 47 -6.73 11.12 -6.03
C ASP A 47 -6.12 9.88 -5.41
N THR A 48 -4.90 10.03 -4.89
CA THR A 48 -4.15 8.96 -4.23
C THR A 48 -3.91 9.29 -2.76
N PRO A 49 -4.98 9.48 -1.96
CA PRO A 49 -4.85 10.02 -0.60
C PRO A 49 -3.94 9.17 0.30
N ILE A 50 -3.85 7.87 0.03
CA ILE A 50 -3.02 6.97 0.81
C ILE A 50 -1.56 7.18 0.40
N LEU A 51 -1.23 7.07 -0.88
CA LEU A 51 0.13 7.35 -1.36
C LEU A 51 0.59 8.76 -0.94
N ASP A 52 -0.28 9.76 -1.11
CA ASP A 52 0.01 11.16 -0.81
C ASP A 52 0.31 11.36 0.69
N SER A 53 -0.40 10.67 1.58
CA SER A 53 -0.12 10.72 3.03
C SER A 53 1.29 10.23 3.35
N TYR A 54 1.77 9.18 2.67
CA TYR A 54 3.13 8.68 2.84
C TYR A 54 4.18 9.56 2.15
N MET A 55 3.84 10.23 1.05
CA MET A 55 4.77 11.17 0.39
C MET A 55 4.96 12.46 1.20
N GLN A 56 3.92 12.91 1.91
CA GLN A 56 4.02 14.04 2.83
C GLN A 56 4.93 13.74 4.04
N ALA A 57 5.05 12.46 4.42
CA ALA A 57 5.90 12.01 5.52
C ALA A 57 7.41 12.07 5.21
N GLY A 58 7.81 12.12 3.93
CA GLY A 58 9.21 12.32 3.52
C GLY A 58 9.56 11.69 2.17
N SER A 59 10.61 12.23 1.52
CA SER A 59 11.03 11.82 0.18
C SER A 59 11.48 10.37 0.06
N GLU A 60 11.97 9.77 1.15
CA GLU A 60 12.46 8.39 1.20
C GLU A 60 11.39 7.37 1.62
N ALA A 61 10.17 7.82 1.92
CA ALA A 61 9.10 6.94 2.41
C ALA A 61 8.75 5.86 1.38
N LEU A 62 8.58 6.24 0.11
CA LEU A 62 8.26 5.29 -0.96
C LEU A 62 9.33 4.21 -1.13
N LEU A 63 10.60 4.63 -1.16
CA LEU A 63 11.74 3.74 -1.32
C LEU A 63 11.83 2.78 -0.12
N THR A 64 11.64 3.30 1.09
CA THR A 64 11.64 2.52 2.32
C THR A 64 10.48 1.52 2.38
N LEU A 65 9.34 1.81 1.77
CA LEU A 65 8.15 0.96 1.80
C LEU A 65 8.03 -0.01 0.62
N THR A 66 8.71 0.25 -0.51
CA THR A 66 8.51 -0.52 -1.75
C THR A 66 9.79 -0.96 -2.47
N ASN A 67 10.96 -0.43 -2.09
CA ASN A 67 12.24 -0.54 -2.84
C ASN A 67 12.26 0.20 -4.19
N PHE A 68 11.22 0.97 -4.53
CA PHE A 68 11.18 1.76 -5.75
C PHE A 68 11.31 3.26 -5.44
N THR A 69 12.07 3.95 -6.26
CA THR A 69 12.01 5.42 -6.33
C THR A 69 10.65 5.86 -6.88
N MET A 70 10.28 7.13 -6.67
CA MET A 70 9.04 7.68 -7.21
C MET A 70 8.96 7.56 -8.74
N THR A 71 10.09 7.69 -9.44
CA THR A 71 10.14 7.52 -10.88
C THR A 71 9.87 6.08 -11.29
N GLU A 72 10.54 5.10 -10.69
CA GLU A 72 10.35 3.68 -11.00
C GLU A 72 8.93 3.21 -10.67
N PHE A 73 8.40 3.65 -9.52
CA PHE A 73 7.02 3.39 -9.13
C PHE A 73 6.03 3.91 -10.17
N ASN A 74 6.18 5.16 -10.63
CA ASN A 74 5.28 5.71 -11.64
C ASN A 74 5.39 4.97 -12.99
N ILE A 75 6.58 4.52 -13.37
CA ILE A 75 6.77 3.69 -14.58
C ILE A 75 6.01 2.38 -14.43
N LEU A 76 6.16 1.68 -13.29
CA LEU A 76 5.45 0.42 -13.03
C LEU A 76 3.93 0.60 -12.98
N CYS A 77 3.46 1.65 -12.30
CA CYS A 77 2.03 1.99 -12.31
C CYS A 77 1.53 2.26 -13.72
N GLY A 78 2.28 3.03 -14.51
CA GLY A 78 1.91 3.38 -15.89
C GLY A 78 1.82 2.14 -16.80
N LEU A 79 2.67 1.13 -16.59
CA LEU A 79 2.56 -0.15 -17.31
C LEU A 79 1.26 -0.89 -16.99
N CYS A 80 0.76 -0.75 -15.77
CA CYS A 80 -0.47 -1.41 -15.35
C CYS A 80 -1.72 -0.53 -15.57
N GLU A 81 -1.55 0.76 -15.89
CA GLU A 81 -2.61 1.78 -15.80
C GLU A 81 -3.78 1.49 -16.75
N GLU A 82 -3.51 1.15 -18.02
CA GLU A 82 -4.57 0.92 -19.00
C GLU A 82 -5.47 -0.27 -18.60
N ASP A 83 -4.89 -1.42 -18.31
CA ASP A 83 -5.62 -2.65 -17.97
C ASP A 83 -6.29 -2.59 -16.59
N VAL A 84 -5.61 -1.97 -15.62
CA VAL A 84 -6.13 -1.85 -14.25
C VAL A 84 -7.22 -0.79 -14.20
N GLN A 85 -7.11 0.35 -14.87
CA GLN A 85 -8.13 1.40 -14.81
C GLN A 85 -9.46 0.92 -15.38
N GLU A 86 -9.46 0.20 -16.51
CA GLU A 86 -10.68 -0.35 -17.09
C GLU A 86 -11.33 -1.38 -16.15
N SER A 87 -10.54 -2.33 -15.64
CA SER A 87 -11.04 -3.45 -14.83
C SER A 87 -11.32 -3.09 -13.36
N TRP A 88 -10.67 -2.06 -12.82
CA TRP A 88 -10.79 -1.66 -11.41
C TRP A 88 -12.09 -0.90 -11.13
N TYR A 89 -12.50 -0.06 -12.07
CA TYR A 89 -13.71 0.76 -11.95
C TYR A 89 -14.96 0.10 -12.58
N ASP A 90 -14.81 -1.01 -13.31
CA ASP A 90 -15.95 -1.73 -13.86
C ASP A 90 -16.84 -2.37 -12.76
N GLY A 91 -18.15 -2.28 -12.95
CA GLY A 91 -19.17 -3.00 -12.18
C GLY A 91 -19.42 -2.59 -10.71
N ARG A 92 -18.64 -1.69 -10.09
CA ARG A 92 -18.82 -1.35 -8.65
C ARG A 92 -19.38 0.03 -8.32
N GLY A 93 -19.41 0.97 -9.27
CA GLY A 93 -19.61 2.36 -8.89
C GLY A 93 -18.53 2.84 -7.91
N ARG A 94 -18.44 4.14 -7.68
CA ARG A 94 -17.32 4.79 -6.98
C ARG A 94 -17.44 4.68 -5.46
N GLN A 95 -17.41 3.46 -4.92
CA GLN A 95 -17.51 3.15 -3.48
C GLN A 95 -16.17 2.79 -2.82
N ASN A 96 -15.06 2.82 -3.56
CA ASN A 96 -13.77 2.35 -3.08
C ASN A 96 -13.05 3.51 -2.38
N SER A 97 -12.67 3.35 -1.11
CA SER A 97 -11.93 4.36 -0.35
C SER A 97 -10.46 4.55 -0.80
N ALA A 98 -9.98 3.70 -1.72
CA ALA A 98 -8.62 3.73 -2.27
C ALA A 98 -8.66 3.63 -3.80
N SER A 99 -7.85 4.44 -4.47
CA SER A 99 -7.68 4.41 -5.92
C SER A 99 -6.93 3.16 -6.38
N ALA A 100 -6.97 2.83 -7.68
CA ALA A 100 -6.18 1.73 -8.24
C ALA A 100 -4.68 1.88 -7.91
N LYS A 101 -4.18 3.11 -7.96
CA LYS A 101 -2.78 3.46 -7.68
C LYS A 101 -2.42 3.34 -6.20
N ASP A 102 -3.32 3.72 -5.28
CA ASP A 102 -3.13 3.48 -3.84
C ASP A 102 -3.05 1.99 -3.55
N VAL A 103 -3.93 1.20 -4.15
CA VAL A 103 -3.98 -0.25 -3.91
C VAL A 103 -2.76 -0.95 -4.54
N PHE A 104 -2.26 -0.47 -5.67
CA PHE A 104 -1.00 -0.94 -6.24
C PHE A 104 0.19 -0.63 -5.32
N PHE A 105 0.23 0.57 -4.74
CA PHE A 105 1.23 0.91 -3.72
C PHE A 105 1.14 -0.05 -2.52
N MET A 106 -0.05 -0.31 -1.97
CA MET A 106 -0.24 -1.27 -0.88
C MET A 106 0.24 -2.68 -1.24
N LEU A 107 -0.01 -3.14 -2.47
CA LEU A 107 0.47 -4.44 -2.96
C LEU A 107 2.01 -4.50 -2.89
N LEU A 108 2.71 -3.45 -3.34
CA LEU A 108 4.18 -3.41 -3.26
C LEU A 108 4.67 -3.44 -1.80
N VAL A 109 3.99 -2.74 -0.89
CA VAL A 109 4.32 -2.77 0.55
C VAL A 109 4.12 -4.17 1.12
N VAL A 110 3.02 -4.85 0.81
CA VAL A 110 2.76 -6.23 1.24
C VAL A 110 3.81 -7.21 0.70
N MET A 111 4.21 -7.03 -0.57
CA MET A 111 5.24 -7.89 -1.18
C MET A 111 6.63 -7.66 -0.59
N LYS A 112 6.97 -6.41 -0.25
CA LYS A 112 8.24 -6.08 0.41
C LYS A 112 8.26 -6.60 1.85
N HIS A 113 7.23 -6.27 2.61
CA HIS A 113 7.18 -6.52 4.04
C HIS A 113 6.34 -7.78 4.29
N TYR A 114 6.98 -8.94 4.35
CA TYR A 114 6.31 -10.21 4.59
C TYR A 114 5.81 -10.31 6.04
N ASP A 115 4.53 -10.01 6.26
CA ASP A 115 3.87 -9.98 7.57
C ASP A 115 2.42 -10.50 7.46
N THR A 116 1.69 -10.57 8.56
CA THR A 116 0.30 -11.05 8.57
C THR A 116 -0.66 -10.06 7.90
N TRP A 117 -1.78 -10.56 7.38
CA TRP A 117 -2.84 -9.72 6.84
C TRP A 117 -3.38 -8.75 7.88
N GLU A 118 -3.47 -9.16 9.15
CA GLU A 118 -3.88 -8.31 10.26
C GLU A 118 -2.91 -7.14 10.47
N ARG A 119 -1.60 -7.38 10.39
CA ARG A 119 -0.59 -6.35 10.56
C ARG A 119 -0.69 -5.30 9.45
N HIS A 120 -0.74 -5.75 8.20
CA HIS A 120 -0.89 -4.86 7.04
C HIS A 120 -2.22 -4.11 7.02
N ALA A 121 -3.32 -4.79 7.36
CA ALA A 121 -4.62 -4.15 7.43
C ALA A 121 -4.67 -3.05 8.50
N LEU A 122 -4.01 -3.25 9.65
CA LEU A 122 -3.86 -2.21 10.66
C LEU A 122 -3.03 -1.03 10.15
N ASP A 123 -1.91 -1.31 9.47
CA ASP A 123 -1.00 -0.26 8.95
C ASP A 123 -1.69 0.64 7.91
N PHE A 124 -2.65 0.11 7.12
CA PHE A 124 -3.44 0.88 6.16
C PHE A 124 -4.84 1.27 6.64
N ASN A 125 -5.18 0.99 7.91
CA ASN A 125 -6.50 1.26 8.50
C ASN A 125 -7.69 0.60 7.76
N PHE A 126 -7.54 -0.66 7.36
CA PHE A 126 -8.58 -1.50 6.79
C PHE A 126 -8.99 -2.63 7.74
N ARG A 127 -10.19 -3.19 7.51
CA ARG A 127 -10.53 -4.50 8.08
C ARG A 127 -9.77 -5.60 7.35
N THR A 128 -9.16 -6.54 8.07
CA THR A 128 -8.37 -7.66 7.51
C THR A 128 -9.00 -8.36 6.30
N PRO A 129 -10.25 -8.88 6.35
CA PRO A 129 -10.83 -9.57 5.19
C PRO A 129 -11.14 -8.63 4.01
N THR A 130 -11.26 -7.32 4.25
CA THR A 130 -11.41 -6.33 3.18
C THR A 130 -10.07 -6.05 2.52
N PHE A 131 -9.03 -5.86 3.33
CA PHE A 131 -7.66 -5.62 2.85
C PHE A 131 -7.17 -6.78 2.00
N GLU A 132 -7.28 -8.02 2.49
CA GLU A 132 -6.88 -9.22 1.74
C GLU A 132 -7.58 -9.29 0.37
N LYS A 133 -8.91 -9.12 0.32
CA LYS A 133 -9.66 -9.13 -0.95
C LYS A 133 -9.22 -8.03 -1.91
N LEU A 134 -8.88 -6.87 -1.37
CA LEU A 134 -8.44 -5.70 -2.14
C LEU A 134 -7.05 -5.96 -2.75
N ILE A 135 -6.12 -6.51 -1.97
CA ILE A 135 -4.77 -6.87 -2.44
C ILE A 135 -4.81 -8.02 -3.45
N MET A 136 -5.60 -9.07 -3.19
CA MET A 136 -5.76 -10.19 -4.13
C MET A 136 -6.37 -9.75 -5.46
N ARG A 137 -7.31 -8.79 -5.44
CA ARG A 137 -7.91 -8.26 -6.66
C ARG A 137 -6.89 -7.52 -7.51
N ILE A 138 -6.09 -6.61 -6.93
CA ILE A 138 -5.08 -5.89 -7.70
C ILE A 138 -3.98 -6.83 -8.19
N MET A 139 -3.57 -7.80 -7.37
CA MET A 139 -2.57 -8.81 -7.75
C MET A 139 -3.01 -9.56 -9.00
N ALA A 140 -4.26 -10.02 -9.06
CA ALA A 140 -4.80 -10.73 -10.22
C ALA A 140 -4.87 -9.87 -11.50
N LEU A 141 -4.94 -8.54 -11.37
CA LEU A 141 -4.93 -7.62 -12.52
C LEU A 141 -3.50 -7.35 -13.01
N VAL A 142 -2.52 -7.23 -12.11
CA VAL A 142 -1.14 -6.88 -12.48
C VAL A 142 -0.26 -8.08 -12.80
N GLU A 143 -0.57 -9.26 -12.26
CA GLU A 143 0.14 -10.52 -12.55
C GLU A 143 0.36 -10.75 -14.05
N PRO A 144 -0.67 -10.70 -14.93
CA PRO A 144 -0.48 -10.96 -16.37
C PRO A 144 0.31 -9.88 -17.11
N ILE A 145 0.51 -8.70 -16.52
CA ILE A 145 1.19 -7.56 -17.14
C ILE A 145 2.70 -7.59 -16.81
N LEU A 146 3.03 -8.06 -15.60
CA LEU A 146 4.38 -8.03 -15.04
C LEU A 146 5.11 -9.39 -15.11
N THR A 147 4.56 -10.37 -15.83
CA THR A 147 5.19 -11.69 -16.09
C THR A 147 5.96 -11.73 -17.41
#